data_AF-A0A2A4Z1H1-F1
#
_entry.id   AF-A0A2A4Z1H1-F1
#
_cell.length_a   1.000
_cell.length_b   1.000
_cell.length_c   1.000
_cell.angle_alpha   90.00
_cell.angle_beta   90.00
_cell.angle_gamma   90.00
#
_symmetry.space_group_name_H-M   'P 1'
#
loop_
_entity.id
_entity.type
_entity.pdbx_description
1 polymer ?
#
loop_
_entity_poly.entity_id
_entity_poly.type
_entity_poly.pdbx_seq_one_letter_code
_entity_poly.pdbx_strand_id
1 'polypeptide(L)' 'MSDLRVIGGIIHVLKRGLQWRDAPEIYGSHKTLYNQFVRWSKVGVFNKIFSELVA' A
#
# COMPACT_ATOMS: atom_id res chain seq x y z
N MET A 1 -11.77 -8.29 -6.13
CA MET A 1 -11.00 -7.94 -4.91
C MET A 1 -11.26 -6.48 -4.64
N SER A 2 -11.77 -6.12 -3.46
CA SER A 2 -12.09 -4.72 -3.14
C SER A 2 -10.80 -3.91 -2.98
N ASP A 3 -10.63 -2.85 -3.78
CA ASP A 3 -9.42 -2.00 -3.80
C ASP A 3 -9.06 -1.45 -2.41
N LEU A 4 -10.08 -1.18 -1.58
CA LEU A 4 -9.91 -0.71 -0.20
C LEU A 4 -9.17 -1.71 0.70
N ARG A 5 -9.33 -3.03 0.48
CA ARG A 5 -8.62 -4.04 1.28
C ARG A 5 -7.13 -4.03 0.97
N VAL A 6 -6.77 -3.90 -0.31
CA VAL A 6 -5.38 -3.83 -0.76
C VAL A 6 -4.72 -2.54 -0.24
N ILE A 7 -5.43 -1.42 -0.30
CA ILE A 7 -4.96 -0.14 0.25
C ILE A 7 -4.75 -0.25 1.76
N GLY A 8 -5.71 -0.84 2.49
CA GLY A 8 -5.59 -1.08 3.92
C GLY A 8 -4.37 -1.93 4.27
N GLY A 9 -4.08 -2.97 3.48
CA GLY A 9 -2.88 -3.79 3.65
C GLY A 9 -1.58 -3.03 3.43
N ILE A 10 -1.51 -2.19 2.39
CA ILE A 10 -0.35 -1.33 2.13
C ILE A 10 -0.11 -0.39 3.30
N ILE A 11 -1.16 0.30 3.78
CA ILE A 11 -1.06 1.21 4.93
C ILE A 11 -0.64 0.45 6.19
N HIS A 12 -1.18 -0.75 6.42
CA HIS A 12 -0.83 -1.58 7.57
C HIS A 12 0.66 -1.93 7.61
N VAL A 13 1.20 -2.38 6.47
CA VAL A 13 2.62 -2.73 6.33
C VAL A 13 3.51 -1.51 6.56
N LEU A 14 3.20 -0.39 5.91
CA LEU A 14 3.98 0.85 6.02
C LEU A 14 3.93 1.44 7.44
N LYS A 15 2.77 1.45 8.08
CA LYS A 15 2.60 2.00 9.45
C LYS A 15 3.34 1.18 10.50
N ARG A 16 3.48 -0.13 10.31
CA ARG A 16 4.11 -1.05 11.28
C ARG A 16 5.54 -1.42 10.92
N GLY A 17 6.05 -1.02 9.76
CA GLY A 17 7.38 -1.40 9.28
C GLY A 17 7.54 -2.91 9.05
N LEU A 18 6.46 -3.58 8.66
CA LEU A 18 6.46 -5.04 8.45
C LEU A 18 7.02 -5.40 7.08
N GLN A 19 7.40 -6.67 6.90
CA GLN A 19 7.62 -7.19 5.55
C GLN A 19 6.27 -7.44 4.87
N TRP A 20 6.22 -7.32 3.55
CA TRP A 20 5.00 -7.59 2.79
C TRP A 20 4.42 -8.99 3.04
N ARG A 21 5.29 -9.99 3.29
CA ARG A 21 4.91 -11.38 3.58
C ARG A 21 4.20 -11.54 4.92
N ASP A 22 4.45 -10.63 5.85
CA ASP A 22 3.87 -10.63 7.20
C ASP A 22 2.52 -9.88 7.24
N ALA A 23 2.06 -9.34 6.11
CA ALA A 23 0.77 -8.68 6.02
C ALA A 23 -0.36 -9.70 6.25
N PRO A 24 -1.36 -9.37 7.08
CA PRO A 24 -2.52 -10.23 7.30
C PRO A 24 -3.25 -10.57 5.99
N GLU A 25 -3.59 -11.85 5.80
CA GLU A 25 -4.24 -12.34 4.57
C GLU A 25 -5.60 -11.69 4.29
N ILE A 26 -6.23 -11.10 5.31
CA ILE A 26 -7.49 -10.33 5.18
C ILE A 26 -7.36 -9.18 4.15
N TYR A 27 -6.14 -8.69 3.92
CA TYR A 27 -5.86 -7.62 2.96
C TYR A 27 -5.56 -8.13 1.54
N GLY A 28 -5.50 -9.45 1.35
CA GLY A 28 -5.13 -10.10 0.10
C GLY A 28 -3.69 -10.59 0.10
N SER A 29 -3.26 -11.18 -1.03
CA SER A 29 -1.91 -11.76 -1.12
C SER A 29 -0.82 -10.69 -1.00
N HIS A 30 0.28 -11.03 -0.33
CA HIS A 30 1.45 -10.15 -0.22
C HIS A 30 1.97 -9.67 -1.59
N LYS A 31 1.87 -10.52 -2.63
CA LYS A 31 2.24 -10.19 -4.00
C LYS A 31 1.34 -9.10 -4.60
N THR A 32 0.03 -9.14 -4.31
CA THR A 32 -0.90 -8.09 -4.73
C THR A 32 -0.58 -6.77 -4.07
N LEU A 33 -0.34 -6.77 -2.75
CA LEU A 33 0.01 -5.56 -2.01
C LEU A 33 1.28 -4.90 -2.58
N TYR A 34 2.32 -5.70 -2.79
CA TYR A 34 3.58 -5.23 -3.38
C TYR A 34 3.40 -4.69 -4.81
N ASN A 35 2.71 -5.42 -5.69
CA ASN A 35 2.50 -4.99 -7.07
C ASN A 35 1.71 -3.68 -7.14
N GLN A 36 0.70 -3.52 -6.28
CA GLN A 36 -0.09 -2.30 -6.21
C GLN A 36 0.74 -1.13 -5.68
N PHE A 37 1.53 -1.35 -4.63
CA PHE A 37 2.46 -0.35 -4.10
C PHE A 37 3.43 0.14 -5.19
N VAL A 38 4.07 -0.79 -5.92
CA VAL A 38 4.98 -0.44 -7.02
C VAL A 38 4.26 0.31 -8.13
N ARG A 39 3.04 -0.10 -8.49
CA ARG A 39 2.24 0.60 -9.51
C ARG A 39 1.95 2.04 -9.08
N TRP A 40 1.56 2.26 -7.83
CA TRP A 40 1.28 3.59 -7.29
C TRP A 40 2.52 4.47 -7.19
N SER A 41 3.65 3.88 -6.79
CA SER A 41 4.93 4.56 -6.77
C SER A 41 5.34 5.02 -8.17
N LYS A 42 5.14 4.19 -9.20
CA LYS A 42 5.47 4.52 -10.60
C LYS A 42 4.59 5.63 -11.18
N VAL A 43 3.32 5.68 -10.79
CA VAL A 43 2.36 6.69 -11.26
C VAL A 43 2.42 7.96 -10.38
N GLY A 44 3.26 7.99 -9.34
CA GLY A 44 3.46 9.18 -8.50
C GLY A 44 2.31 9.45 -7.53
N VAL A 45 1.48 8.45 -7.21
CA VAL A 45 0.34 8.61 -6.30
C VAL A 45 0.79 9.07 -4.92
N PHE A 46 1.88 8.49 -4.40
CA PHE A 46 2.43 8.89 -3.11
C PHE A 46 2.93 10.33 -3.12
N ASN A 47 3.59 10.76 -4.21
CA ASN A 47 4.06 12.14 -4.34
C ASN A 47 2.90 13.14 -4.28
N LYS A 48 1.77 12.81 -4.92
CA LYS A 48 0.57 13.64 -4.85
C LYS A 48 0.01 13.74 -3.43
N ILE A 49 -0.12 12.61 -2.74
CA ILE A 49 -0.62 12.58 -1.35
C ILE A 49 0.30 13.38 -0.42
N PHE A 50 1.62 13.16 -0.50
CA PHE A 50 2.57 13.90 0.33
C PHE A 50 2.60 15.39 0.00
N SER A 51 2.46 15.77 -1.28
CA SER A 51 2.36 17.18 -1.67
C SER A 51 1.11 17.86 -1.10
N GLU A 52 -0.01 17.15 -0.97
CA GLU A 52 -1.24 17.67 -0.36
C GLU A 52 -1.15 17.79 1.17
N LEU A 53 -0.32 16.97 1.83
CA LEU A 53 -0.13 16.99 3.29
C LEU A 53 0.93 17.97 3.78
N VAL A 54 1.82 18.43 2.89
CA VAL A 54 2.89 19.40 3.19
C VAL A 54 2.46 20.85 2.91
N ALA A 55 1.32 21.04 2.22
CA ALA A 55 0.71 22.35 2.00
C ALA A 55 -0.04 22.85 3.25
#